data_AF-A0A168J872-F1
#
_entry.id   AF-A0A168J872-F1
#
_cell.length_a   1.000
_cell.length_b   1.000
_cell.length_c   1.000
_cell.angle_alpha   90.00
_cell.angle_beta   90.00
_cell.angle_gamma   90.00
#
_symmetry.space_group_name_H-M   'P 1'
#
loop_
_entity.id
_entity.type
_entity.pdbx_description
1 polymer ?
#
loop_
_entity_poly.entity_id
_entity_poly.type
_entity_poly.pdbx_seq_one_letter_code
_entity_poly.pdbx_strand_id
1 'polypeptide(L)'
;MFSDTHYPEWEDIVSLFNPVKGRVSCVGYAPSQGRRCQMPRNKNAVGLAYGILAEMKPLDHGISAVTKQELYQLAGFMLCRFHCDQAMRVACDWAKEAARRLERLYEPRQYQGNGYAEAEAKCFDKLYEILQRLEKLEANLDRKQSNRKQHSGNNPFMAGSPRAESFGSRATSNSQAPKESPRCEPDQKQKQGTDFRSKPPPPQSPPKQAAPQPKSAITPASKPAKQSEREIWDEVWSKYLAGWACLDKNPKDVDAKVPWPTKSGKLKDVSDENVRKFFWEGPSNGLKSGPEWFSVMSTETKKWHTDKIMARFGPGAAVQQHKEALDLIARVVTAVWQDSKRNRHQT
;
A
#
# COMPACT_ATOMS: atom_id res chain seq x y z
N MET A 1 16.47 17.60 15.36
CA MET A 1 15.49 17.68 14.25
C MET A 1 15.51 16.37 13.47
N PHE A 2 14.79 15.36 13.96
CA PHE A 2 14.53 14.14 13.18
C PHE A 2 13.40 14.48 12.21
N SER A 3 13.71 14.48 10.91
CA SER A 3 12.71 14.70 9.88
C SER A 3 11.79 13.49 9.87
N ASP A 4 10.47 13.71 9.82
CA ASP A 4 9.46 12.70 9.52
C ASP A 4 9.83 11.93 8.24
N THR A 5 10.63 10.87 8.35
CA THR A 5 10.92 9.96 7.24
C THR A 5 9.70 9.08 7.03
N HIS A 6 8.70 9.62 6.34
CA HIS A 6 7.60 8.84 5.81
C HIS A 6 8.17 7.89 4.76
N TYR A 7 8.29 6.61 5.11
CA TYR A 7 8.65 5.59 4.13
C TYR A 7 7.64 5.63 2.99
N PRO A 8 8.06 5.52 1.72
CA PRO A 8 7.14 5.48 0.60
C PRO A 8 6.26 4.23 0.74
N GLU A 9 4.95 4.41 0.70
CA GLU A 9 4.02 3.30 0.59
C GLU A 9 4.11 2.72 -0.83
N TRP A 10 3.89 1.41 -0.98
CA TRP A 10 4.01 0.76 -2.28
C TRP A 10 3.02 1.34 -3.30
N GLU A 11 1.83 1.75 -2.86
CA GLU A 11 0.79 2.38 -3.68
C GLU A 11 1.30 3.62 -4.43
N ASP A 12 2.15 4.42 -3.78
CA ASP A 12 2.72 5.63 -4.36
C ASP A 12 3.82 5.33 -5.39
N ILE A 13 4.46 4.17 -5.27
CA ILE A 13 5.51 3.71 -6.20
C ILE A 13 4.86 3.06 -7.41
N VAL A 14 3.92 2.13 -7.20
CA VAL A 14 3.34 1.35 -8.29
C VAL A 14 2.31 2.14 -9.10
N SER A 15 1.80 3.25 -8.57
CA SER A 15 0.91 4.20 -9.27
C SER A 15 -0.29 3.49 -9.95
N LEU A 16 -0.96 2.58 -9.24
CA LEU A 16 -2.06 1.78 -9.82
C LEU A 16 -3.22 2.65 -10.31
N PHE A 17 -3.49 3.76 -9.63
CA PHE A 17 -4.51 4.72 -9.99
C PHE A 17 -4.10 5.54 -11.22
N ASN A 18 -4.98 5.67 -12.21
CA ASN A 18 -4.75 6.52 -13.38
C ASN A 18 -5.46 7.87 -13.16
N PRO A 19 -4.71 8.97 -12.93
CA PRO A 19 -5.29 10.27 -12.64
C PRO A 19 -6.13 10.82 -13.80
N VAL A 20 -5.77 10.51 -15.05
CA VAL A 20 -6.50 10.97 -16.25
C VAL A 20 -7.90 10.36 -16.33
N LYS A 21 -8.10 9.19 -15.72
CA LYS A 21 -9.39 8.47 -15.76
C LYS A 21 -10.10 8.42 -14.41
N GLY A 22 -9.46 8.89 -13.34
CA GLY A 22 -10.02 8.80 -11.99
C GLY A 22 -10.30 7.37 -11.52
N ARG A 23 -9.57 6.37 -12.05
CA ARG A 23 -9.79 4.94 -11.74
C ARG A 23 -8.54 4.12 -11.96
N VAL A 24 -8.52 2.90 -11.42
CA VAL A 24 -7.47 1.91 -11.68
C VAL A 24 -7.55 1.43 -13.14
N SER A 25 -6.44 1.53 -13.87
CA SER A 25 -6.32 1.11 -15.28
C SER A 25 -5.01 0.39 -15.53
N CYS A 26 -4.90 -0.19 -16.72
CA CYS A 26 -3.67 -0.82 -17.20
C CYS A 26 -2.43 0.06 -16.94
N VAL A 27 -1.37 -0.52 -16.37
CA VAL A 27 -0.11 0.20 -16.07
C VAL A 27 0.83 0.26 -17.28
N GLY A 28 0.56 -0.54 -18.32
CA GLY A 28 1.38 -0.62 -19.53
C GLY A 28 1.36 0.66 -20.35
N TYR A 29 2.45 0.91 -21.05
CA TYR A 29 2.60 2.02 -21.99
C TYR A 29 2.09 1.61 -23.38
N ALA A 30 1.26 2.45 -24.00
CA ALA A 30 0.72 2.24 -25.34
C ALA A 30 1.47 3.14 -26.34
N PRO A 31 2.47 2.62 -27.10
CA PRO A 31 3.33 3.45 -27.96
C PRO A 31 2.56 4.20 -29.04
N SER A 32 1.54 3.57 -29.62
CA SER A 32 0.67 4.18 -30.64
C SER A 32 -0.11 5.40 -30.16
N GLN A 33 -0.19 5.60 -28.84
CA GLN A 33 -0.92 6.69 -28.21
C GLN A 33 0.02 7.63 -27.43
N GLY A 34 1.32 7.31 -27.37
CA GLY A 34 2.32 8.07 -26.62
C GLY A 34 2.03 8.17 -25.11
N ARG A 35 1.23 7.27 -24.52
CA ARG A 35 0.72 7.42 -23.15
C ARG A 35 0.46 6.08 -22.47
N ARG A 36 0.24 6.12 -21.15
CA ARG A 36 -0.25 4.97 -20.37
C ARG A 36 -1.60 4.47 -20.90
N CYS A 37 -1.74 3.17 -20.99
CA CYS A 37 -2.98 2.51 -21.40
C CYS A 37 -4.14 2.86 -20.44
N GLN A 38 -5.27 3.24 -21.02
CA GLN A 38 -6.47 3.66 -20.26
C GLN A 38 -7.51 2.54 -20.10
N MET A 39 -7.18 1.32 -20.53
CA MET A 39 -8.08 0.17 -20.40
C MET A 39 -8.33 -0.13 -18.91
N PRO A 40 -9.60 -0.18 -18.47
CA PRO A 40 -9.90 -0.54 -17.08
C PRO A 40 -9.44 -1.98 -16.80
N ARG A 41 -9.03 -2.23 -15.55
CA ARG A 41 -8.76 -3.59 -15.07
C ARG A 41 -10.03 -4.19 -14.48
N ASN A 42 -10.21 -5.50 -14.64
CA ASN A 42 -11.35 -6.18 -14.03
C ASN A 42 -11.20 -6.14 -12.50
N LYS A 43 -12.33 -6.14 -11.79
CA LYS A 43 -12.34 -6.02 -10.32
C LYS A 43 -11.51 -7.11 -9.64
N ASN A 44 -11.54 -8.33 -10.17
CA ASN A 44 -10.79 -9.46 -9.61
C ASN A 44 -9.27 -9.24 -9.69
N ALA A 45 -8.72 -8.80 -10.83
CA ALA A 45 -7.28 -8.53 -10.91
C ALA A 45 -6.87 -7.34 -10.03
N VAL A 46 -7.74 -6.33 -9.91
CA VAL A 46 -7.51 -5.22 -8.96
C VAL A 46 -7.49 -5.72 -7.52
N GLY A 47 -8.42 -6.60 -7.14
CA GLY A 47 -8.45 -7.22 -5.81
C GLY A 47 -7.19 -8.03 -5.51
N LEU A 48 -6.74 -8.87 -6.45
CA LEU A 48 -5.50 -9.65 -6.32
C LEU A 48 -4.27 -8.74 -6.22
N ALA A 49 -4.20 -7.67 -7.02
CA ALA A 49 -3.13 -6.68 -6.95
C ALA A 49 -3.04 -6.02 -5.56
N TYR A 50 -4.17 -5.60 -4.99
CA TYR A 50 -4.20 -5.05 -3.63
C TYR A 50 -3.91 -6.10 -2.55
N GLY A 51 -4.24 -7.38 -2.79
CA GLY A 51 -3.83 -8.49 -1.93
C GLY A 51 -2.32 -8.61 -1.83
N ILE A 52 -1.63 -8.62 -2.98
CA ILE A 52 -0.16 -8.64 -3.03
C ILE A 52 0.42 -7.42 -2.32
N LEU A 53 -0.06 -6.21 -2.62
CA LEU A 53 0.42 -4.98 -1.98
C LEU A 53 0.29 -5.02 -0.45
N ALA A 54 -0.78 -5.60 0.08
CA ALA A 54 -0.99 -5.72 1.52
C ALA A 54 -0.07 -6.73 2.21
N GLU A 55 0.46 -7.70 1.46
CA GLU A 55 1.40 -8.73 1.93
C GLU A 55 2.87 -8.32 1.74
N MET A 56 3.14 -7.42 0.78
CA MET A 56 4.48 -6.90 0.53
C MET A 56 5.05 -6.24 1.79
N LYS A 57 6.29 -6.59 2.12
CA LYS A 57 7.00 -6.00 3.27
C LYS A 57 7.21 -4.50 3.07
N PRO A 58 7.23 -3.70 4.16
CA PRO A 58 7.63 -2.30 4.09
C PRO A 58 9.01 -2.13 3.42
N LEU A 59 9.17 -1.00 2.74
CA LEU A 59 10.44 -0.60 2.14
C LEU A 59 11.39 -0.09 3.23
N ASP A 60 12.04 -1.01 3.95
CA ASP A 60 12.94 -0.67 5.07
C ASP A 60 14.39 -1.16 4.85
N HIS A 61 14.61 -2.32 4.22
CA HIS A 61 15.95 -2.91 4.07
C HIS A 61 16.35 -3.22 2.62
N GLY A 62 15.86 -2.41 1.67
CA GLY A 62 16.14 -2.60 0.25
C GLY A 62 15.19 -3.58 -0.45
N ILE A 63 15.39 -3.75 -1.76
CA ILE A 63 14.49 -4.56 -2.60
C ILE A 63 15.03 -5.98 -2.72
N SER A 64 14.45 -6.87 -1.91
CA SER A 64 14.80 -8.29 -1.92
C SER A 64 14.40 -8.99 -3.23
N ALA A 65 14.96 -10.18 -3.49
CA ALA A 65 14.56 -11.01 -4.62
C ALA A 65 13.06 -11.40 -4.56
N VAL A 66 12.54 -11.64 -3.35
CA VAL A 66 11.12 -11.94 -3.11
C VAL A 66 10.26 -10.75 -3.54
N THR A 67 10.66 -9.53 -3.18
CA THR A 67 9.98 -8.29 -3.56
C THR A 67 9.95 -8.10 -5.08
N LYS A 68 11.01 -8.49 -5.80
CA LYS A 68 11.02 -8.43 -7.28
C LYS A 68 10.00 -9.40 -7.89
N GLN A 69 9.85 -10.59 -7.32
CA GLN A 69 8.85 -11.56 -7.76
C GLN A 69 7.42 -11.06 -7.50
N GLU A 70 7.16 -10.48 -6.34
CA GLU A 70 5.87 -9.86 -5.99
C GLU A 70 5.52 -8.71 -6.95
N LEU A 71 6.48 -7.84 -7.26
CA LEU A 71 6.32 -6.76 -8.24
C LEU A 71 6.00 -7.28 -9.64
N TYR A 72 6.60 -8.41 -10.05
CA TYR A 72 6.32 -9.05 -11.33
C TYR A 72 4.89 -9.60 -11.39
N GLN A 73 4.44 -10.30 -10.34
CA GLN A 73 3.07 -10.80 -10.26
C GLN A 73 2.06 -9.64 -10.25
N LEU A 74 2.33 -8.61 -9.46
CA LEU A 74 1.54 -7.39 -9.41
C LEU A 74 1.43 -6.74 -10.80
N ALA A 75 2.54 -6.61 -11.53
CA ALA A 75 2.54 -6.07 -12.89
C ALA A 75 1.66 -6.92 -13.83
N GLY A 76 1.76 -8.26 -13.73
CA GLY A 76 0.91 -9.18 -14.48
C GLY A 76 -0.58 -8.94 -14.27
N PHE A 77 -1.03 -8.76 -13.02
CA PHE A 77 -2.43 -8.45 -12.71
C PHE A 77 -2.86 -7.06 -13.22
N MET A 78 -1.92 -6.12 -13.28
CA MET A 78 -2.18 -4.74 -13.64
C MET A 78 -2.04 -4.44 -15.15
N LEU A 79 -1.65 -5.42 -15.96
CA LEU A 79 -1.54 -5.29 -17.41
C LEU A 79 -2.73 -5.92 -18.14
N CYS A 80 -3.25 -5.23 -19.16
CA CYS A 80 -4.26 -5.80 -20.04
C CYS A 80 -3.63 -6.78 -21.04
N ARG A 81 -4.47 -7.59 -21.70
CA ARG A 81 -4.03 -8.58 -22.70
C ARG A 81 -3.14 -8.03 -23.83
N PHE A 82 -3.26 -6.74 -24.13
CA PHE A 82 -2.46 -6.07 -25.18
C PHE A 82 -1.09 -5.58 -24.71
N HIS A 83 -0.81 -5.65 -23.40
CA HIS A 83 0.44 -5.16 -22.81
C HIS A 83 1.01 -6.16 -21.80
N CYS A 84 0.59 -7.43 -21.79
CA CYS A 84 1.05 -8.43 -20.82
C CYS A 84 2.55 -8.73 -20.96
N ASP A 85 3.10 -8.56 -22.16
CA ASP A 85 4.52 -8.63 -22.48
C ASP A 85 5.37 -7.57 -21.75
N GLN A 86 4.74 -6.50 -21.23
CA GLN A 86 5.43 -5.45 -20.49
C GLN A 86 5.63 -5.75 -19.00
N ALA A 87 5.15 -6.89 -18.49
CA ALA A 87 5.14 -7.20 -17.06
C ALA A 87 6.53 -7.09 -16.42
N MET A 88 7.54 -7.68 -17.05
CA MET A 88 8.92 -7.63 -16.56
C MET A 88 9.45 -6.19 -16.53
N ARG A 89 9.23 -5.42 -17.59
CA ARG A 89 9.69 -4.03 -17.68
C ARG A 89 9.05 -3.16 -16.60
N VAL A 90 7.74 -3.23 -16.45
CA VAL A 90 7.00 -2.47 -15.43
C VAL A 90 7.48 -2.82 -14.02
N ALA A 91 7.68 -4.12 -13.73
CA ALA A 91 8.21 -4.54 -12.44
C ALA A 91 9.62 -4.01 -12.18
N CYS A 92 10.50 -4.02 -13.19
CA CYS A 92 11.83 -3.42 -13.08
C CYS A 92 11.76 -1.91 -12.83
N ASP A 93 10.86 -1.19 -13.51
CA ASP A 93 10.70 0.25 -13.33
C ASP A 93 10.18 0.61 -11.94
N TRP A 94 9.21 -0.16 -11.41
CA TRP A 94 8.77 -0.03 -10.01
C TRP A 94 9.88 -0.32 -9.01
N ALA A 95 10.69 -1.36 -9.24
CA ALA A 95 11.83 -1.64 -8.39
C ALA A 95 12.86 -0.50 -8.42
N LYS A 96 13.16 0.07 -9.59
CA LYS A 96 14.07 1.23 -9.69
C LYS A 96 13.51 2.45 -8.95
N GLU A 97 12.23 2.74 -9.10
CA GLU A 97 11.60 3.87 -8.41
C GLU A 97 11.58 3.67 -6.89
N ALA A 98 11.27 2.46 -6.42
CA ALA A 98 11.38 2.11 -5.01
C ALA A 98 12.80 2.31 -4.47
N ALA A 99 13.81 1.83 -5.20
CA ALA A 99 15.22 1.98 -4.82
C ALA A 99 15.63 3.45 -4.77
N ARG A 100 15.23 4.26 -5.75
CA ARG A 100 15.49 5.71 -5.78
C ARG A 100 14.80 6.46 -4.63
N ARG A 101 13.62 6.00 -4.19
CA ARG A 101 12.95 6.59 -3.02
C ARG A 101 13.64 6.20 -1.72
N LEU A 102 14.05 4.94 -1.60
CA LEU A 102 14.88 4.49 -0.48
C LEU A 102 16.19 5.27 -0.42
N GLU A 103 16.88 5.42 -1.54
CA GLU A 103 18.14 6.17 -1.61
C GLU A 103 17.96 7.63 -1.16
N ARG A 104 16.83 8.28 -1.45
CA ARG A 104 16.53 9.63 -0.93
C ARG A 104 16.23 9.69 0.57
N LEU A 105 15.73 8.59 1.15
CA LEU A 105 15.50 8.51 2.59
C LEU A 105 16.77 8.18 3.37
N TYR A 106 17.63 7.37 2.76
CA TYR A 106 18.93 6.96 3.29
C TYR A 106 20.09 7.80 2.77
N GLU A 107 19.82 8.84 1.97
CA GLU A 107 20.84 9.77 1.50
C GLU A 107 21.50 10.30 2.77
N PRO A 108 22.81 10.02 3.00
CA PRO A 108 23.46 10.36 4.24
C PRO A 108 23.29 11.86 4.39
N ARG A 109 22.42 12.27 5.32
CA ARG A 109 22.16 13.67 5.60
C ARG A 109 23.53 14.26 5.87
N GLN A 110 24.09 15.01 4.92
CA GLN A 110 25.51 15.38 4.89
C GLN A 110 25.89 15.92 6.27
N TYR A 111 26.45 15.05 7.10
CA TYR A 111 26.87 15.41 8.43
C TYR A 111 28.15 16.20 8.17
N GLN A 112 28.08 17.52 8.30
CA GLN A 112 29.23 18.42 8.19
C GLN A 112 30.23 18.23 9.35
N GLY A 113 30.44 16.98 9.78
CA GLY A 113 31.46 16.57 10.73
C GLY A 113 32.45 15.67 10.02
N ASN A 114 33.61 16.22 9.65
CA ASN A 114 34.70 15.60 8.90
C ASN A 114 35.28 14.28 9.48
N GLY A 115 34.77 13.74 10.59
CA GLY A 115 35.36 12.57 11.27
C GLY A 115 34.68 11.23 10.97
N TYR A 116 33.36 11.19 10.79
CA TYR A 116 32.62 9.91 10.70
C TYR A 116 32.48 9.38 9.26
N ALA A 117 32.47 10.26 8.25
CA ALA A 117 32.36 9.87 6.84
C ALA A 117 33.56 9.04 6.35
N GLU A 118 34.76 9.30 6.88
CA GLU A 118 35.97 8.56 6.49
C GLU A 118 35.98 7.12 7.06
N ALA A 119 35.42 6.93 8.27
CA ALA A 119 35.28 5.61 8.87
C ALA A 119 34.19 4.78 8.17
N GLU A 120 33.10 5.43 7.75
CA GLU A 120 32.02 4.78 7.01
C GLU A 120 32.45 4.40 5.58
N ALA A 121 33.15 5.29 4.87
CA ALA A 121 33.73 4.98 3.55
C ALA A 121 34.69 3.78 3.62
N LYS A 122 35.57 3.72 4.63
CA LYS A 122 36.46 2.57 4.87
C LYS A 122 35.69 1.27 5.15
N CYS A 123 34.51 1.36 5.76
CA CYS A 123 33.65 0.21 6.01
C CYS A 123 33.02 -0.31 4.70
N PHE A 124 32.54 0.60 3.84
CA PHE A 124 31.99 0.24 2.54
C PHE A 124 33.03 -0.37 1.60
N ASP A 125 34.25 0.18 1.55
CA ASP A 125 35.34 -0.40 0.74
C ASP A 125 35.68 -1.83 1.17
N LYS A 126 35.71 -2.08 2.49
CA LYS A 126 35.96 -3.41 3.03
C LYS A 126 34.82 -4.38 2.74
N LEU A 127 33.58 -3.90 2.76
CA LEU A 127 32.41 -4.69 2.40
C LEU A 127 32.41 -5.06 0.91
N TYR A 128 32.84 -4.13 0.05
CA TYR A 128 33.01 -4.39 -1.38
C TYR A 128 34.13 -5.41 -1.67
N GLU A 129 35.24 -5.36 -0.93
CA GLU A 129 36.32 -6.35 -1.02
C GLU A 129 35.82 -7.77 -0.63
N ILE A 130 34.98 -7.86 0.40
CA ILE A 130 34.34 -9.12 0.81
C ILE A 130 33.44 -9.66 -0.30
N LEU A 131 32.61 -8.81 -0.92
CA LEU A 131 31.73 -9.23 -2.01
C LEU A 131 32.51 -9.74 -3.24
N GLN A 132 33.58 -9.04 -3.64
CA GLN A 132 34.45 -9.52 -4.72
C GLN A 132 35.15 -10.85 -4.40
N ARG A 133 35.51 -11.07 -3.12
CA ARG A 133 36.06 -12.36 -2.69
C ARG A 133 35.04 -13.48 -2.80
N LEU A 134 33.78 -13.22 -2.44
CA LEU A 134 32.70 -14.21 -2.58
C LEU A 134 32.46 -14.59 -4.04
N GLU A 135 32.39 -13.61 -4.95
CA GLU A 135 32.22 -13.87 -6.39
C GLU A 135 33.38 -14.71 -6.97
N LYS A 136 34.63 -14.42 -6.57
CA LYS A 136 35.80 -15.24 -6.95
C LYS A 136 35.71 -16.67 -6.40
N LEU A 137 35.18 -16.85 -5.20
CA LEU A 137 35.01 -18.18 -4.60
C LEU A 137 33.93 -18.99 -5.34
N GLU A 138 32.82 -18.36 -5.72
CA GLU A 138 31.77 -19.00 -6.53
C GLU A 138 32.32 -19.46 -7.88
N ALA A 139 33.02 -18.57 -8.62
CA ALA A 139 33.63 -18.93 -9.91
C ALA A 139 34.65 -20.09 -9.78
N ASN A 140 35.40 -20.14 -8.67
CA ASN A 140 36.33 -21.24 -8.40
C ASN A 140 35.62 -22.56 -8.10
N LEU A 141 34.47 -22.53 -7.41
CA LEU A 141 33.65 -23.71 -7.18
C LEU A 141 33.10 -24.26 -8.50
N ASP A 142 32.59 -23.40 -9.38
CA ASP A 142 32.07 -23.80 -10.70
C ASP A 142 33.16 -24.42 -11.57
N ARG A 143 34.37 -23.85 -11.54
CA ARG A 143 35.54 -24.41 -12.25
C ARG A 143 35.95 -25.77 -11.70
N LYS A 144 35.96 -25.95 -10.37
CA LYS A 144 36.24 -27.26 -9.74
C LYS A 144 35.18 -28.30 -10.09
N GLN A 145 33.90 -27.94 -10.10
CA GLN A 145 32.83 -28.84 -10.52
C GLN A 145 32.95 -29.23 -11.99
N SER A 146 33.30 -28.28 -12.85
CA SER A 146 33.54 -28.54 -14.28
C SER A 146 34.72 -29.49 -14.51
N ASN A 147 35.84 -29.27 -13.80
CA ASN A 147 37.00 -30.16 -13.88
C ASN A 147 36.68 -31.58 -13.36
N ARG A 148 35.88 -31.69 -12.29
CA ARG A 148 35.46 -33.00 -11.75
C ARG A 148 34.62 -33.79 -12.75
N LYS A 149 33.74 -33.12 -13.49
CA LYS A 149 32.96 -33.73 -14.58
C LYS A 149 33.85 -34.20 -15.73
N GLN A 150 34.87 -33.43 -16.10
CA GLN A 150 35.81 -33.81 -17.15
C GLN A 150 36.70 -35.01 -16.76
N HIS A 151 37.15 -35.10 -15.50
CA HIS A 151 37.96 -36.24 -15.04
C HIS A 151 37.14 -37.50 -14.72
N SER A 152 35.85 -37.35 -14.36
CA SER A 152 34.96 -38.51 -14.14
C SER A 152 34.57 -39.24 -15.44
N GLY A 153 34.67 -38.59 -16.60
CA GLY A 153 34.27 -39.17 -17.89
C GLY A 153 35.34 -40.02 -18.58
N ASN A 154 36.55 -40.12 -18.02
CA ASN A 154 37.71 -40.68 -18.71
C ASN A 154 38.31 -41.92 -18.03
N ASN A 155 37.55 -42.62 -17.19
CA ASN A 155 37.91 -44.00 -16.84
C ASN A 155 37.41 -44.93 -17.96
N PRO A 156 38.30 -45.46 -18.82
CA PRO A 156 37.93 -46.53 -19.73
C PRO A 156 37.74 -47.76 -18.85
N PHE A 157 36.48 -48.05 -18.53
CA PHE A 157 36.10 -49.31 -17.93
C PHE A 157 36.59 -50.41 -18.86
N MET A 158 37.66 -51.08 -18.43
CA MET A 158 38.21 -52.28 -19.06
C MET A 158 37.08 -53.29 -19.23
N ALA A 159 36.66 -53.44 -20.47
CA ALA A 159 35.79 -54.50 -20.91
C ALA A 159 36.54 -55.84 -20.78
N GLY A 160 36.14 -56.64 -19.80
CA GLY A 160 36.41 -58.07 -19.70
C GLY A 160 35.11 -58.80 -19.39
N SER A 161 34.49 -59.38 -20.42
CA SER A 161 33.29 -60.26 -20.39
C SER A 161 33.71 -61.71 -20.05
N PRO A 162 32.81 -62.74 -19.99
CA PRO A 162 31.34 -62.78 -19.86
C PRO A 162 30.84 -63.85 -18.83
N ARG A 163 29.60 -63.76 -18.31
CA ARG A 163 28.75 -64.96 -18.14
C ARG A 163 27.27 -64.63 -18.00
N ALA A 164 26.48 -65.51 -18.60
CA ALA A 164 25.08 -65.43 -18.95
C ALA A 164 24.09 -65.45 -17.79
N GLU A 165 22.88 -64.95 -18.08
CA GLU A 165 21.53 -65.49 -17.81
C GLU A 165 20.57 -64.31 -17.59
N SER A 166 19.84 -63.89 -18.62
CA SER A 166 18.48 -64.32 -18.98
C SER A 166 17.37 -63.71 -18.13
N PHE A 167 16.30 -63.32 -18.84
CA PHE A 167 14.95 -62.93 -18.41
C PHE A 167 14.66 -61.45 -18.14
N GLY A 168 13.67 -60.96 -18.89
CA GLY A 168 12.73 -59.98 -18.36
C GLY A 168 12.49 -58.77 -19.25
N SER A 169 11.79 -58.99 -20.36
CA SER A 169 11.14 -57.96 -21.18
C SER A 169 10.41 -56.90 -20.34
N ARG A 170 10.65 -55.61 -20.59
CA ARG A 170 9.56 -54.63 -20.59
C ARG A 170 9.89 -53.39 -21.42
N ALA A 171 9.03 -53.18 -22.41
CA ALA A 171 9.04 -52.08 -23.36
C ALA A 171 9.05 -50.70 -22.67
N THR A 172 9.93 -49.82 -23.16
CA THR A 172 9.80 -48.38 -22.99
C THR A 172 9.63 -47.76 -24.38
N SER A 173 8.39 -47.40 -24.67
CA SER A 173 7.99 -46.57 -25.79
C SER A 173 8.49 -45.14 -25.58
N ASN A 174 9.25 -44.67 -26.57
CA ASN A 174 9.17 -43.34 -27.22
C ASN A 174 8.47 -42.24 -26.39
N SER A 175 9.21 -41.27 -25.84
CA SER A 175 9.61 -40.03 -26.55
C SER A 175 8.47 -39.38 -27.35
N GLN A 176 7.75 -38.44 -26.73
CA GLN A 176 7.25 -37.23 -27.39
C GLN A 176 6.94 -36.17 -26.33
N ALA A 177 7.73 -35.10 -26.35
CA ALA A 177 7.54 -33.90 -25.55
C ALA A 177 6.48 -33.00 -26.22
N PRO A 178 5.50 -32.45 -25.48
CA PRO A 178 4.59 -31.46 -26.02
C PRO A 178 5.27 -30.08 -25.99
N LYS A 179 5.67 -29.58 -27.16
CA LYS A 179 5.79 -28.14 -27.41
C LYS A 179 4.43 -27.65 -27.90
N GLU A 180 3.59 -27.17 -27.00
CA GLU A 180 2.40 -26.41 -27.37
C GLU A 180 2.51 -25.00 -26.79
N SER A 181 2.74 -24.06 -27.69
CA SER A 181 2.56 -22.63 -27.46
C SER A 181 1.06 -22.33 -27.46
N PRO A 182 0.53 -21.50 -26.55
CA PRO A 182 -0.87 -21.08 -26.63
C PRO A 182 -1.01 -20.10 -27.80
N ARG A 183 -1.46 -20.63 -28.94
CA ARG A 183 -1.90 -19.86 -30.11
C ARG A 183 -3.28 -19.28 -29.78
N CYS A 184 -3.33 -17.97 -29.53
CA CYS A 184 -4.60 -17.24 -29.45
C CYS A 184 -5.23 -17.18 -30.84
N GLU A 185 -6.31 -17.92 -31.06
CA GLU A 185 -7.19 -17.72 -32.21
C GLU A 185 -8.02 -16.43 -32.04
N PRO A 186 -8.19 -15.63 -33.12
CA PRO A 186 -9.11 -14.51 -33.12
C PRO A 186 -10.51 -15.00 -33.48
N ASP A 187 -11.38 -15.13 -32.48
CA ASP A 187 -12.78 -15.42 -32.73
C ASP A 187 -13.49 -14.17 -33.29
N GLN A 188 -13.97 -14.32 -34.52
CA GLN A 188 -14.78 -13.37 -35.28
C GLN A 188 -16.26 -13.73 -35.11
N LYS A 189 -17.11 -12.69 -35.07
CA LYS A 189 -18.58 -12.64 -34.96
C LYS A 189 -19.01 -12.32 -33.51
N GLN A 190 -20.00 -11.48 -33.24
CA GLN A 190 -21.14 -11.10 -34.07
C GLN A 190 -21.69 -9.74 -33.58
N LYS A 191 -22.11 -8.93 -34.56
CA LYS A 191 -22.88 -7.70 -34.41
C LYS A 191 -24.22 -7.99 -33.73
N GLN A 192 -24.55 -7.27 -32.65
CA GLN A 192 -25.90 -6.77 -32.29
C GLN A 192 -25.63 -5.55 -31.38
N GLY A 193 -26.00 -4.30 -31.67
CA GLY A 193 -27.22 -3.84 -32.33
C GLY A 193 -28.31 -3.63 -31.29
N THR A 194 -28.11 -2.75 -30.30
CA THR A 194 -29.19 -2.29 -29.42
C THR A 194 -29.21 -0.76 -29.37
N ASP A 195 -30.25 -0.22 -29.98
CA ASP A 195 -30.70 1.16 -29.94
C ASP A 195 -30.81 1.68 -28.51
N PHE A 196 -29.99 2.67 -28.17
CA PHE A 196 -30.24 3.55 -27.03
C PHE A 196 -31.27 4.60 -27.46
N ARG A 197 -32.54 4.27 -27.22
CA ARG A 197 -33.67 5.20 -27.31
C ARG A 197 -33.48 6.33 -26.30
N SER A 198 -33.12 7.51 -26.80
CA SER A 198 -33.10 8.78 -26.08
C SER A 198 -34.44 9.01 -25.38
N LYS A 199 -34.42 9.09 -24.05
CA LYS A 199 -35.55 9.52 -23.23
C LYS A 199 -35.45 11.05 -23.08
N PRO A 200 -36.48 11.83 -23.47
CA PRO A 200 -36.43 13.28 -23.34
C PRO A 200 -36.53 13.71 -21.86
N PRO A 201 -35.94 14.86 -21.49
CA PRO A 201 -36.08 15.43 -20.15
C PRO A 201 -37.50 15.95 -19.89
N PRO A 202 -38.00 15.90 -18.64
CA PRO A 202 -39.29 16.48 -18.29
C PRO A 202 -39.26 18.03 -18.32
N PRO A 203 -40.39 18.68 -18.60
CA PRO A 203 -40.49 20.13 -18.78
C PRO A 203 -40.31 20.91 -17.47
N GLN A 204 -39.66 22.06 -17.60
CA GLN A 204 -39.45 23.07 -16.56
C GLN A 204 -40.79 23.70 -16.15
N SER A 205 -41.01 23.82 -14.85
CA SER A 205 -42.14 24.54 -14.26
C SER A 205 -41.93 26.07 -14.29
N PRO A 206 -43.01 26.87 -14.44
CA PRO A 206 -42.93 28.32 -14.58
C PRO A 206 -42.67 29.07 -13.24
N PRO A 207 -42.21 30.33 -13.29
CA PRO A 207 -41.90 31.14 -12.12
C PRO A 207 -43.19 31.62 -11.44
N LYS A 208 -43.39 31.26 -10.17
CA LYS A 208 -44.44 31.85 -9.34
C LYS A 208 -43.95 33.16 -8.70
N GLN A 209 -44.80 34.15 -8.90
CA GLN A 209 -44.67 35.56 -8.60
C GLN A 209 -44.63 35.84 -7.09
N ALA A 210 -43.99 36.97 -6.78
CA ALA A 210 -43.92 37.60 -5.48
C ALA A 210 -45.26 38.21 -5.03
N ALA A 211 -45.51 38.18 -3.71
CA ALA A 211 -46.12 39.20 -2.83
C ALA A 211 -46.74 38.53 -1.57
N PRO A 212 -47.15 39.28 -0.54
CA PRO A 212 -46.39 40.18 0.32
C PRO A 212 -46.38 39.70 1.80
N GLN A 213 -45.53 40.31 2.62
CA GLN A 213 -45.38 40.02 4.04
C GLN A 213 -46.63 40.33 4.89
N PRO A 214 -46.95 39.51 5.90
CA PRO A 214 -47.60 39.97 7.11
C PRO A 214 -46.60 40.08 8.27
N LYS A 215 -46.46 41.32 8.77
CA LYS A 215 -45.94 41.60 10.11
C LYS A 215 -46.96 41.08 11.14
N SER A 216 -46.55 40.18 12.03
CA SER A 216 -47.13 40.12 13.39
C SER A 216 -46.45 39.08 14.28
N ALA A 217 -46.32 39.48 15.54
CA ALA A 217 -46.38 38.65 16.74
C ALA A 217 -45.10 37.90 17.19
N ILE A 218 -44.43 38.62 18.07
CA ILE A 218 -43.62 38.19 19.22
C ILE A 218 -44.18 36.94 19.96
N THR A 219 -43.25 36.08 20.42
CA THR A 219 -43.27 34.96 21.42
C THR A 219 -43.73 33.56 20.96
N PRO A 220 -43.24 32.43 21.54
CA PRO A 220 -42.38 32.25 22.73
C PRO A 220 -41.12 31.37 22.51
N ALA A 221 -40.27 31.31 23.54
CA ALA A 221 -39.07 30.49 23.68
C ALA A 221 -39.11 29.13 22.95
N SER A 222 -38.25 28.99 21.93
CA SER A 222 -37.96 27.71 21.29
C SER A 222 -37.38 26.75 22.31
N LYS A 223 -38.10 25.66 22.61
CA LYS A 223 -37.50 24.48 23.24
C LYS A 223 -36.24 24.12 22.45
N PRO A 224 -35.06 23.91 23.07
CA PRO A 224 -33.88 23.51 22.33
C PRO A 224 -34.24 22.24 21.55
N ALA A 225 -34.13 22.31 20.23
CA ALA A 225 -34.28 21.15 19.37
C ALA A 225 -33.33 20.08 19.93
N LYS A 226 -33.88 18.91 20.29
CA LYS A 226 -33.06 17.79 20.74
C LYS A 226 -32.19 17.40 19.55
N GLN A 227 -30.96 17.91 19.52
CA GLN A 227 -29.95 17.48 18.56
C GLN A 227 -29.89 15.97 18.62
N SER A 228 -29.97 15.32 17.46
CA SER A 228 -29.82 13.88 17.42
C SER A 228 -28.45 13.52 17.98
N GLU A 229 -28.33 12.39 18.67
CA GLU A 229 -27.03 11.94 19.18
C GLU A 229 -25.99 11.86 18.05
N ARG A 230 -26.45 11.63 16.82
CA ARG A 230 -25.63 11.66 15.62
C ARG A 230 -25.02 13.02 15.31
N GLU A 231 -25.82 14.09 15.30
CA GLU A 231 -25.33 15.45 15.09
C GLU A 231 -24.25 15.83 16.12
N ILE A 232 -24.43 15.38 17.36
CA ILE A 232 -23.43 15.61 18.42
C ILE A 232 -22.12 14.90 18.06
N TRP A 233 -22.17 13.64 17.63
CA TRP A 233 -20.96 12.91 17.24
C TRP A 233 -20.28 13.51 16.00
N ASP A 234 -21.06 13.94 15.01
CA ASP A 234 -20.55 14.61 13.80
C ASP A 234 -19.85 15.93 14.15
N GLU A 235 -20.42 16.70 15.07
CA GLU A 235 -19.80 17.95 15.56
C GLU A 235 -18.51 17.67 16.33
N VAL A 236 -18.51 16.68 17.24
CA VAL A 236 -17.32 16.30 18.03
C VAL A 236 -16.21 15.78 17.11
N TRP A 237 -16.54 14.92 16.14
CA TRP A 237 -15.57 14.41 15.17
C TRP A 237 -15.01 15.53 14.28
N SER A 238 -15.86 16.47 13.84
CA SER A 238 -15.42 17.63 13.06
C SER A 238 -14.48 18.54 13.85
N LYS A 239 -14.79 18.80 15.13
CA LYS A 239 -13.90 19.56 16.03
C LYS A 239 -12.56 18.86 16.23
N TYR A 240 -12.57 17.55 16.38
CA TYR A 240 -11.37 16.73 16.48
C TYR A 240 -10.46 16.85 15.24
N LEU A 241 -11.04 16.71 14.04
CA LEU A 241 -10.29 16.86 12.79
C LEU A 241 -9.76 18.28 12.60
N ALA A 242 -10.55 19.30 12.95
CA ALA A 242 -10.12 20.70 12.92
C ALA A 242 -8.96 20.97 13.89
N GLY A 243 -8.98 20.36 15.08
CA GLY A 243 -7.90 20.43 16.06
C GLY A 243 -6.59 19.88 15.48
N TRP A 244 -6.63 18.71 14.83
CA TRP A 244 -5.47 18.16 14.14
C TRP A 244 -4.95 19.08 13.02
N ALA A 245 -5.86 19.62 12.19
CA ALA A 245 -5.47 20.55 11.12
C ALA A 245 -4.84 21.85 11.65
N CYS A 246 -5.21 22.29 12.86
CA CYS A 246 -4.59 23.44 13.51
C CYS A 246 -3.20 23.11 14.06
N LEU A 247 -3.02 21.93 14.67
CA LEU A 247 -1.72 21.46 15.15
C LEU A 247 -0.71 21.28 14.01
N ASP A 248 -1.14 20.71 12.88
CA ASP A 248 -0.26 20.49 11.72
C ASP A 248 0.27 21.83 11.15
N LYS A 249 -0.45 22.92 11.33
CA LYS A 249 -0.03 24.28 10.91
C LYS A 249 0.92 24.93 11.91
N ASN A 250 0.76 24.66 13.22
CA ASN A 250 1.46 25.35 14.30
C ASN A 250 1.97 24.35 15.36
N PRO A 251 3.07 23.63 15.10
CA PRO A 251 3.57 22.58 16.01
C PRO A 251 4.15 23.11 17.33
N LYS A 252 4.31 24.43 17.49
CA LYS A 252 4.89 25.05 18.69
C LYS A 252 3.88 25.33 19.81
N ASP A 253 2.58 25.25 19.54
CA ASP A 253 1.50 25.49 20.50
C ASP A 253 1.01 24.17 21.12
N VAL A 254 1.95 23.45 21.74
CA VAL A 254 1.79 22.05 22.20
C VAL A 254 0.84 21.95 23.40
N ASP A 255 0.95 22.89 24.34
CA ASP A 255 0.24 22.81 25.62
C ASP A 255 -1.25 23.15 25.51
N ALA A 256 -1.68 23.82 24.45
CA ALA A 256 -3.03 24.37 24.39
C ALA A 256 -4.08 23.48 23.71
N LYS A 257 -3.74 22.59 22.76
CA LYS A 257 -4.78 22.00 21.88
C LYS A 257 -4.50 20.59 21.33
N VAL A 258 -4.06 19.65 22.16
CA VAL A 258 -4.16 18.22 21.77
C VAL A 258 -5.65 17.87 21.59
N PRO A 259 -6.10 17.43 20.39
CA PRO A 259 -7.49 17.06 20.18
C PRO A 259 -7.75 15.67 20.77
N TRP A 260 -8.12 15.63 22.06
CA TRP A 260 -8.39 14.37 22.75
C TRP A 260 -9.58 13.64 22.11
N PRO A 261 -9.46 12.34 21.78
CA PRO A 261 -10.49 11.58 21.07
C PRO A 261 -11.56 11.12 22.07
N THR A 262 -12.27 12.08 22.65
CA THR A 262 -13.34 11.87 23.62
C THR A 262 -14.51 12.78 23.25
N LYS A 263 -15.73 12.46 23.70
CA LYS A 263 -16.92 13.28 23.42
C LYS A 263 -16.78 14.73 23.91
N SER A 264 -16.02 14.94 24.98
CA SER A 264 -15.77 16.28 25.55
C SER A 264 -14.56 17.00 24.93
N GLY A 265 -13.66 16.28 24.26
CA GLY A 265 -12.37 16.80 23.79
C GLY A 265 -11.38 17.12 24.90
N LYS A 266 -11.56 16.60 26.13
CA LYS A 266 -10.73 16.89 27.30
C LYS A 266 -9.90 15.67 27.73
N LEU A 267 -8.68 15.93 28.21
CA LEU A 267 -7.77 14.92 28.75
C LEU A 267 -8.38 14.13 29.92
N LYS A 268 -9.11 14.80 30.81
CA LYS A 268 -9.69 14.17 32.02
C LYS A 268 -10.69 13.06 31.70
N ASP A 269 -11.26 13.08 30.50
CA ASP A 269 -12.26 12.11 30.05
C ASP A 269 -11.64 10.98 29.20
N VAL A 270 -10.32 10.92 29.11
CA VAL A 270 -9.59 9.88 28.38
C VAL A 270 -9.61 8.59 29.21
N SER A 271 -10.50 7.68 28.83
CA SER A 271 -10.56 6.28 29.29
C SER A 271 -10.63 5.34 28.08
N ASP A 272 -10.37 4.04 28.26
CA ASP A 272 -10.43 3.06 27.17
C ASP A 272 -11.80 3.09 26.48
N GLU A 273 -12.87 3.08 27.28
CA GLU A 273 -14.26 3.06 26.81
C GLU A 273 -14.63 4.33 26.05
N ASN A 274 -14.23 5.49 26.57
CA ASN A 274 -14.54 6.77 25.93
C ASN A 274 -13.82 6.95 24.60
N VAL A 275 -12.55 6.54 24.53
CA VAL A 275 -11.75 6.61 23.30
C VAL A 275 -12.28 5.62 22.27
N ARG A 276 -12.58 4.38 22.68
CA ARG A 276 -13.17 3.37 21.80
C ARG A 276 -14.53 3.83 21.26
N LYS A 277 -15.39 4.38 22.12
CA LYS A 277 -16.70 4.92 21.73
C LYS A 277 -16.56 6.10 20.78
N PHE A 278 -15.60 6.99 21.01
CA PHE A 278 -15.33 8.12 20.13
C PHE A 278 -14.98 7.67 18.71
N PHE A 279 -14.05 6.72 18.55
CA PHE A 279 -13.73 6.23 17.21
C PHE A 279 -14.92 5.51 16.59
N TRP A 280 -15.64 4.69 17.36
CA TRP A 280 -16.77 3.90 16.85
C TRP A 280 -17.98 4.74 16.38
N GLU A 281 -18.31 5.82 17.10
CA GLU A 281 -19.47 6.66 16.77
C GLU A 281 -19.10 7.94 16.02
N GLY A 282 -17.84 8.39 16.06
CA GLY A 282 -17.40 9.67 15.52
C GLY A 282 -17.56 9.82 14.00
N PRO A 283 -17.00 8.92 13.17
CA PRO A 283 -17.05 9.06 11.72
C PRO A 283 -18.48 9.09 11.18
N SER A 284 -18.82 10.19 10.50
CA SER A 284 -20.18 10.56 10.04
C SER A 284 -20.83 9.59 9.06
N ASN A 285 -20.04 8.67 8.51
CA ASN A 285 -20.46 7.78 7.43
C ASN A 285 -21.31 6.60 7.93
N GLY A 286 -21.37 6.35 9.25
CA GLY A 286 -22.05 5.17 9.82
C GLY A 286 -21.38 3.83 9.47
N LEU A 287 -20.23 3.89 8.80
CA LEU A 287 -19.45 2.74 8.36
C LEU A 287 -18.71 2.15 9.56
N LYS A 288 -19.29 1.13 10.17
CA LYS A 288 -18.69 0.38 11.29
C LYS A 288 -17.86 -0.82 10.81
N SER A 289 -17.78 -1.04 9.50
CA SER A 289 -17.05 -2.13 8.86
C SER A 289 -16.68 -1.80 7.41
N GLY A 290 -15.84 -2.66 6.80
CA GLY A 290 -15.47 -2.56 5.39
C GLY A 290 -14.20 -1.72 5.11
N PRO A 291 -13.85 -1.58 3.82
CA PRO A 291 -12.59 -0.96 3.40
C PRO A 291 -12.49 0.53 3.72
N GLU A 292 -13.61 1.26 3.73
CA GLU A 292 -13.63 2.68 4.09
C GLU A 292 -13.34 2.91 5.58
N TRP A 293 -13.95 2.10 6.45
CA TRP A 293 -13.66 2.10 7.89
C TRP A 293 -12.19 1.77 8.19
N PHE A 294 -11.65 0.75 7.51
CA PHE A 294 -10.22 0.42 7.61
C PHE A 294 -9.31 1.58 7.19
N SER A 295 -9.68 2.32 6.14
CA SER A 295 -8.93 3.50 5.68
C SER A 295 -8.94 4.63 6.71
N VAL A 296 -10.09 4.91 7.32
CA VAL A 296 -10.22 5.91 8.40
C VAL A 296 -9.33 5.51 9.56
N MET A 297 -9.47 4.27 10.06
CA MET A 297 -8.68 3.81 11.20
C MET A 297 -7.17 3.77 10.90
N SER A 298 -6.77 3.40 9.69
CA SER A 298 -5.36 3.42 9.28
C SER A 298 -4.76 4.83 9.36
N THR A 299 -5.54 5.85 8.99
CA THR A 299 -5.13 7.25 9.11
C THR A 299 -4.99 7.67 10.57
N GLU A 300 -5.94 7.27 11.42
CA GLU A 300 -5.92 7.60 12.84
C GLU A 300 -4.78 6.88 13.60
N THR A 301 -4.48 5.62 13.28
CA THR A 301 -3.32 4.90 13.85
C THR A 301 -2.00 5.60 13.52
N LYS A 302 -1.85 6.13 12.30
CA LYS A 302 -0.66 6.91 11.93
C LYS A 302 -0.55 8.20 12.75
N LYS A 303 -1.65 8.91 13.00
CA LYS A 303 -1.65 10.14 13.82
C LYS A 303 -1.26 9.90 15.28
N TRP A 304 -1.78 8.83 15.86
CA TRP A 304 -1.57 8.48 17.27
C TRP A 304 -0.37 7.58 17.53
N HIS A 305 0.46 7.30 16.51
CA HIS A 305 1.69 6.56 16.70
C HIS A 305 2.63 7.34 17.63
N THR A 306 3.26 6.65 18.59
CA THR A 306 4.11 7.27 19.62
C THR A 306 5.20 8.14 19.02
N ASP A 307 5.85 7.68 17.95
CA ASP A 307 6.85 8.43 17.21
C ASP A 307 6.31 9.76 16.63
N LYS A 308 5.11 9.74 16.04
CA LYS A 308 4.47 10.94 15.47
C LYS A 308 4.05 11.94 16.53
N ILE A 309 3.53 11.44 17.65
CA ILE A 309 3.19 12.25 18.82
C ILE A 309 4.45 12.89 19.40
N MET A 310 5.55 12.14 19.55
CA MET A 310 6.83 12.66 20.02
C MET A 310 7.44 13.68 19.06
N ALA A 311 7.35 13.45 17.75
CA ALA A 311 7.83 14.39 16.73
C ALA A 311 7.05 15.71 16.76
N ARG A 312 5.73 15.66 17.01
CA ARG A 312 4.85 16.83 17.05
C ARG A 312 5.00 17.65 18.32
N PHE A 313 5.05 16.98 19.48
CA PHE A 313 5.02 17.66 20.78
C PHE A 313 6.40 17.83 21.40
N GLY A 314 7.44 17.23 20.79
CA GLY A 314 8.81 17.31 21.25
C GLY A 314 9.09 16.45 22.50
N PRO A 315 10.38 16.27 22.84
CA PRO A 315 10.80 15.45 23.99
C PRO A 315 10.62 16.14 25.35
N GLY A 316 10.29 17.43 25.39
CA GLY A 316 10.35 18.26 26.59
C GLY A 316 8.97 18.70 27.11
N ALA A 317 8.76 18.50 28.41
CA ALA A 317 7.72 19.08 29.25
C ALA A 317 6.26 18.57 29.12
N ALA A 318 5.62 18.57 27.95
CA ALA A 318 4.19 18.21 27.86
C ALA A 318 3.92 16.70 27.78
N VAL A 319 4.88 15.94 27.25
CA VAL A 319 4.72 14.51 26.99
C VAL A 319 4.71 13.70 28.29
N GLN A 320 5.46 14.08 29.33
CA GLN A 320 5.52 13.26 30.54
C GLN A 320 4.21 13.27 31.33
N GLN A 321 3.53 14.44 31.44
CA GLN A 321 2.25 14.54 32.13
C GLN A 321 1.11 13.86 31.37
N HIS A 322 1.23 13.75 30.04
CA HIS A 322 0.19 13.19 29.18
C HIS A 322 0.54 11.78 28.66
N LYS A 323 1.69 11.23 29.02
CA LYS A 323 2.23 9.99 28.48
C LYS A 323 1.25 8.84 28.61
N GLU A 324 0.67 8.66 29.79
CA GLU A 324 -0.27 7.57 30.07
C GLU A 324 -1.53 7.67 29.19
N ALA A 325 -2.06 8.87 28.98
CA ALA A 325 -3.20 9.10 28.12
C ALA A 325 -2.85 8.86 26.64
N LEU A 326 -1.67 9.29 26.20
CA LEU A 326 -1.18 9.07 24.84
C LEU A 326 -0.96 7.57 24.56
N ASP A 327 -0.32 6.86 25.49
CA ASP A 327 -0.10 5.41 25.41
C ASP A 327 -1.42 4.63 25.44
N LEU A 328 -2.39 5.05 26.26
CA LEU A 328 -3.75 4.50 26.25
C LEU A 328 -4.40 4.67 24.88
N ILE A 329 -4.40 5.89 24.33
CA ILE A 329 -5.01 6.18 23.02
C ILE A 329 -4.33 5.36 21.92
N ALA A 330 -2.99 5.33 21.88
CA ALA A 330 -2.25 4.56 20.89
C ALA A 330 -2.61 3.06 20.93
N ARG A 331 -2.73 2.47 22.13
CA ARG A 331 -3.17 1.08 22.31
C ARG A 331 -4.61 0.87 21.82
N VAL A 332 -5.55 1.72 22.23
CA VAL A 332 -6.98 1.59 21.84
C VAL A 332 -7.15 1.75 20.34
N VAL A 333 -6.52 2.76 19.73
CA VAL A 333 -6.57 2.99 18.27
C VAL A 333 -5.99 1.80 17.50
N THR A 334 -4.88 1.24 17.98
CA THR A 334 -4.27 0.03 17.38
C THR A 334 -5.21 -1.17 17.47
N ALA A 335 -5.88 -1.36 18.61
CA ALA A 335 -6.85 -2.44 18.79
C ALA A 335 -8.06 -2.29 17.83
N VAL A 336 -8.65 -1.08 17.74
CA VAL A 336 -9.76 -0.80 16.82
C VAL A 336 -9.33 -0.97 15.37
N TRP A 337 -8.10 -0.59 15.02
CA TRP A 337 -7.55 -0.84 13.68
C TRP A 337 -7.38 -2.34 13.40
N GLN A 338 -6.86 -3.13 14.34
CA GLN A 338 -6.77 -4.60 14.19
C GLN A 338 -8.15 -5.23 14.02
N ASP A 339 -9.15 -4.78 14.78
CA ASP A 339 -10.56 -5.19 14.61
C ASP A 339 -11.06 -4.87 13.20
N SER A 340 -10.79 -3.66 12.70
CA SER A 340 -11.16 -3.26 11.33
C SER A 340 -10.46 -4.12 10.26
N LYS A 341 -9.20 -4.48 10.47
CA LYS A 341 -8.42 -5.34 9.57
C LYS A 341 -9.01 -6.74 9.49
N ARG A 342 -9.39 -7.33 10.64
CA ARG A 342 -10.04 -8.64 10.71
C ARG A 342 -11.41 -8.65 10.01
N ASN A 343 -12.19 -7.59 10.22
CA ASN A 343 -13.55 -7.48 9.68
C ASN A 343 -13.58 -7.10 8.18
N ARG A 344 -12.47 -6.65 7.61
CA ARG A 344 -12.36 -6.27 6.18
C ARG A 344 -12.70 -7.41 5.22
N HIS A 345 -12.50 -8.66 5.63
CA HIS A 345 -12.68 -9.85 4.79
C HIS A 345 -14.05 -10.53 4.96
N GLN A 346 -14.89 -10.04 5.88
CA GLN A 346 -16.17 -10.68 6.20
C GLN A 346 -17.37 -10.06 5.46
N THR A 347 -17.15 -8.99 4.70
CA THR A 347 -18.13 -8.30 3.83
C THR A 347 -17.76 -8.49 2.38
#